data_AF-A0A927ABQ7-F1
#
_entry.id   AF-A0A927ABQ7-F1
#
_cell.length_a   1.000
_cell.length_b   1.000
_cell.length_c   1.000
_cell.angle_alpha   90.00
_cell.angle_beta   90.00
_cell.angle_gamma   90.00
#
_symmetry.space_group_name_H-M   'P 1'
#
loop_
_entity.id
_entity.type
_entity.pdbx_description
1 polymer ?
#
loop_
_entity_poly.entity_id
_entity_poly.type
_entity_poly.pdbx_seq_one_letter_code
_entity_poly.pdbx_strand_id
1 'polypeptide(L)'
;MEMQGRSQDGMTWMETFAPLWEDCNSMLYTHNWWHVALFYMPEGDLQQALALYDQHVWGRARRHSAKDQVGAISLLLRLELKGADVQPYWQQLAPICCLVCMNTHYPFRTCITSTLSLVLLNDISQKRC
;
A
#
# COMPACT_ATOMS: atom_id res chain seq x y z
N MET A 1 -15.63 -4.27 -15.53
CA MET A 1 -16.34 -3.98 -14.27
C MET A 1 -15.78 -2.72 -13.61
N GLU A 2 -14.46 -2.49 -13.57
CA GLU A 2 -13.88 -1.20 -13.11
C GLU A 2 -14.22 0.02 -14.00
N MET A 3 -14.38 -0.18 -15.31
CA MET A 3 -14.66 0.91 -16.27
C MET A 3 -16.16 1.23 -16.46
N GLN A 4 -17.05 0.65 -15.64
CA GLN A 4 -18.51 0.79 -15.81
C GLN A 4 -19.18 1.61 -14.68
N GLY A 5 -18.41 2.22 -13.77
CA GLY A 5 -18.97 3.00 -12.65
C GLY A 5 -19.72 2.16 -11.61
N ARG A 6 -19.53 0.84 -11.62
CA ARG A 6 -20.13 -0.12 -10.67
C ARG A 6 -19.10 -0.57 -9.62
N SER A 7 -18.45 0.40 -8.98
CA SER A 7 -17.36 0.15 -8.04
C SER A 7 -17.82 -0.65 -6.82
N GLN A 8 -18.95 -0.27 -6.22
CA GLN A 8 -19.56 -0.98 -5.10
C GLN A 8 -19.92 -2.45 -5.40
N ASP A 9 -20.47 -2.72 -6.59
CA ASP A 9 -20.83 -4.08 -6.99
C ASP A 9 -19.57 -4.94 -7.23
N GLY A 10 -18.52 -4.35 -7.80
CA GLY A 10 -17.24 -5.02 -8.03
C GLY A 10 -16.52 -5.37 -6.73
N MET A 11 -16.56 -4.45 -5.76
CA MET A 11 -16.05 -4.65 -4.39
C MET A 11 -16.78 -5.79 -3.69
N THR A 12 -18.11 -5.69 -3.56
CA THR A 12 -18.94 -6.69 -2.87
C THR A 12 -18.73 -8.07 -3.48
N TRP A 13 -18.67 -8.14 -4.82
CA TRP A 13 -18.40 -9.38 -5.53
C TRP A 13 -17.02 -9.97 -5.21
N MET A 14 -15.96 -9.16 -5.17
CA MET A 14 -14.63 -9.64 -4.80
C MET A 14 -14.55 -10.11 -3.35
N GLU A 15 -15.16 -9.37 -2.41
CA GLU A 15 -15.17 -9.75 -1.00
C GLU A 15 -15.84 -11.10 -0.76
N THR A 16 -16.78 -11.52 -1.62
CA THR A 16 -17.37 -12.88 -1.53
C THR A 16 -16.33 -14.00 -1.67
N PHE A 17 -15.20 -13.73 -2.33
CA PHE A 17 -14.10 -14.67 -2.51
C PHE A 17 -13.00 -14.52 -1.45
N ALA A 18 -13.09 -13.53 -0.55
CA ALA A 18 -12.08 -13.30 0.48
C ALA A 18 -11.74 -14.55 1.31
N PRO A 19 -12.69 -15.44 1.68
CA PRO A 19 -12.35 -16.67 2.39
C PRO A 19 -11.40 -17.61 1.63
N LEU A 20 -11.43 -17.60 0.29
CA LEU A 20 -10.55 -18.43 -0.54
C LEU A 20 -9.11 -17.91 -0.56
N TRP A 21 -8.91 -16.64 -0.22
CA TRP A 21 -7.59 -16.03 -0.26
C TRP A 21 -6.79 -16.32 1.01
N GLU A 22 -7.44 -16.65 2.13
CA GLU A 22 -6.77 -16.93 3.41
C GLU A 22 -5.73 -18.06 3.30
N ASP A 23 -5.98 -19.04 2.42
CA ASP A 23 -5.06 -20.16 2.17
C ASP A 23 -4.02 -19.87 1.06
N CYS A 24 -4.09 -18.71 0.42
CA CYS A 24 -3.15 -18.32 -0.62
C CYS A 24 -1.82 -17.83 -0.02
N ASN A 25 -0.78 -17.78 -0.87
CA ASN A 25 0.46 -17.12 -0.48
C ASN A 25 0.23 -15.61 -0.22
N SER A 26 1.12 -15.00 0.59
CA SER A 26 0.95 -13.61 1.04
C SER A 26 0.79 -12.61 -0.09
N MET A 27 1.48 -12.82 -1.22
CA MET A 27 1.40 -11.92 -2.36
C MET A 27 0.01 -11.93 -2.98
N LEU A 28 -0.58 -13.11 -3.22
CA LEU A 28 -1.94 -13.19 -3.76
C LEU A 28 -2.98 -12.64 -2.78
N TYR A 29 -2.86 -12.95 -1.49
CA TYR A 29 -3.75 -12.42 -0.47
C TYR A 29 -3.75 -10.89 -0.44
N THR A 30 -2.55 -10.31 -0.26
CA THR A 30 -2.39 -8.85 -0.14
C THR A 30 -2.73 -8.14 -1.45
N HIS A 31 -2.49 -8.77 -2.61
CA HIS A 31 -2.84 -8.22 -3.91
C HIS A 31 -4.35 -8.19 -4.16
N ASN A 32 -5.09 -9.21 -3.73
CA ASN A 32 -6.55 -9.20 -3.87
C ASN A 32 -7.18 -8.11 -3.01
N TRP A 33 -6.73 -7.96 -1.77
CA TRP A 33 -7.16 -6.85 -0.90
C TRP A 33 -6.71 -5.48 -1.40
N TRP A 34 -5.57 -5.39 -2.08
CA TRP A 34 -5.16 -4.18 -2.78
C TRP A 34 -6.18 -3.74 -3.83
N HIS A 35 -6.72 -4.68 -4.62
CA HIS A 35 -7.79 -4.37 -5.58
C HIS A 35 -9.05 -3.90 -4.87
N VAL A 36 -9.46 -4.56 -3.78
CA VAL A 36 -10.62 -4.12 -2.97
C VAL A 36 -10.44 -2.66 -2.51
N ALA A 37 -9.26 -2.30 -2.01
CA ALA A 37 -8.95 -0.94 -1.59
C ALA A 37 -9.02 0.10 -2.73
N LEU A 38 -8.71 -0.30 -3.97
CA LEU A 38 -8.86 0.59 -5.12
C LEU A 38 -10.32 0.96 -5.41
N PHE A 39 -11.28 0.07 -5.13
CA PHE A 39 -12.69 0.33 -5.38
C PHE A 39 -13.27 1.46 -4.52
N TYR A 40 -12.67 1.73 -3.34
CA TYR A 40 -13.06 2.85 -2.48
C TYR A 40 -12.54 4.22 -2.96
N MET A 41 -11.52 4.26 -3.83
CA MET A 41 -10.90 5.52 -4.25
C MET A 41 -11.79 6.40 -5.16
N PRO A 42 -12.53 5.86 -6.16
CA PRO A 42 -13.47 6.65 -6.93
C PRO A 42 -14.64 7.19 -6.11
N GLU A 43 -15.04 6.47 -5.06
CA GLU A 43 -16.15 6.82 -4.16
C GLU A 43 -15.74 7.89 -3.14
N GLY A 44 -14.43 8.17 -3.01
CA GLY A 44 -13.89 9.17 -2.10
C GLY A 44 -13.68 8.67 -0.66
N ASP A 45 -13.97 7.40 -0.39
CA ASP A 45 -13.78 6.80 0.93
C ASP A 45 -12.33 6.33 1.14
N LEU A 46 -11.43 7.30 1.25
CA LEU A 46 -10.00 7.04 1.45
C LEU A 46 -9.71 6.44 2.82
N GLN A 47 -10.57 6.69 3.82
CA GLN A 47 -10.41 6.13 5.16
C GLN A 47 -10.61 4.61 5.14
N GLN A 48 -11.61 4.12 4.42
CA GLN A 48 -11.84 2.69 4.30
C GLN A 48 -10.70 2.00 3.52
N ALA A 49 -10.17 2.65 2.48
CA ALA A 49 -8.99 2.14 1.78
C ALA A 49 -7.74 2.06 2.69
N LEU A 50 -7.55 3.01 3.60
CA LEU A 50 -6.50 2.96 4.62
C LEU A 50 -6.74 1.87 5.67
N ALA A 51 -7.99 1.65 6.09
CA ALA A 51 -8.32 0.55 6.99
C ALA A 51 -7.97 -0.81 6.36
N LEU A 52 -8.27 -1.01 5.08
CA LEU A 52 -7.88 -2.21 4.34
C LEU A 52 -6.37 -2.33 4.16
N TYR A 53 -5.68 -1.20 4.00
CA TYR A 53 -4.22 -1.18 4.00
C TYR A 53 -3.67 -1.75 5.31
N ASP A 54 -4.15 -1.26 6.45
CA ASP A 54 -3.66 -1.68 7.77
C ASP A 54 -4.02 -3.14 8.09
N GLN A 55 -5.25 -3.55 7.80
CA GLN A 55 -5.74 -4.88 8.16
C GLN A 55 -5.17 -5.97 7.27
N HIS A 56 -5.12 -5.73 5.96
CA HIS A 56 -4.88 -6.79 4.98
C HIS A 56 -3.59 -6.57 4.20
N VAL A 57 -3.44 -5.43 3.53
CA VAL A 57 -2.33 -5.22 2.58
C VAL A 57 -0.99 -5.19 3.30
N TRP A 58 -0.86 -4.40 4.35
CA TRP A 58 0.35 -4.32 5.17
C TRP A 58 0.27 -5.18 6.43
N GLY A 59 -0.91 -5.30 7.04
CA GLY A 59 -1.12 -6.11 8.24
C GLY A 59 -0.76 -7.58 8.06
N ARG A 60 -0.94 -8.13 6.85
CA ARG A 60 -0.59 -9.52 6.51
C ARG A 60 0.54 -9.66 5.50
N ALA A 61 1.19 -8.55 5.13
CA ALA A 61 2.36 -8.58 4.26
C ALA A 61 3.52 -9.32 4.92
N ARG A 62 4.24 -10.10 4.11
CA ARG A 62 5.59 -10.52 4.48
C ARG A 62 6.52 -9.33 4.26
N ARG A 63 6.96 -8.71 5.36
CA ARG A 63 7.79 -7.49 5.35
C ARG A 63 9.07 -7.58 4.51
N HIS A 64 9.63 -8.77 4.30
CA HIS A 64 10.81 -8.99 3.45
C HIS A 64 10.48 -9.40 2.00
N SER A 65 9.20 -9.56 1.66
CA SER A 65 8.74 -9.83 0.29
C SER A 65 8.72 -8.52 -0.50
N ALA A 66 9.58 -8.42 -1.51
CA ALA A 66 9.58 -7.28 -2.42
C ALA A 66 8.22 -7.08 -3.12
N LYS A 67 7.46 -8.17 -3.36
CA LYS A 67 6.15 -8.10 -4.00
C LYS A 67 5.11 -7.44 -3.10
N ASP A 68 5.09 -7.84 -1.81
CA ASP A 68 4.14 -7.31 -0.83
C ASP A 68 4.47 -5.84 -0.52
N GLN A 69 5.76 -5.51 -0.45
CA GLN A 69 6.22 -4.11 -0.32
C GLN A 69 5.78 -3.25 -1.51
N VAL A 70 5.97 -3.72 -2.75
CA VAL A 70 5.53 -2.99 -3.94
C VAL A 70 4.03 -2.75 -3.93
N GLY A 71 3.23 -3.75 -3.53
CA GLY A 71 1.78 -3.59 -3.37
C GLY A 71 1.41 -2.49 -2.38
N ALA A 72 2.04 -2.51 -1.20
CA ALA A 72 1.81 -1.49 -0.15
C ALA A 72 2.22 -0.08 -0.60
N ILE A 73 3.42 0.08 -1.18
CA ILE A 73 3.92 1.37 -1.68
C ILE A 73 3.00 1.92 -2.78
N SER A 74 2.61 1.05 -3.72
CA SER A 74 1.74 1.40 -4.84
C SER A 74 0.36 1.89 -4.36
N LEU A 75 -0.17 1.34 -3.26
CA LEU A 75 -1.42 1.77 -2.64
C LEU A 75 -1.28 3.13 -1.95
N LEU A 76 -0.28 3.29 -1.08
CA LEU A 76 -0.06 4.55 -0.35
C LEU A 76 0.17 5.71 -1.30
N LEU A 77 0.95 5.52 -2.37
CA LEU A 77 1.18 6.56 -3.38
C LEU A 77 -0.12 7.01 -4.05
N ARG A 78 -1.05 6.09 -4.33
CA ARG A 78 -2.35 6.44 -4.93
C ARG A 78 -3.25 7.17 -3.94
N LEU A 79 -3.24 6.76 -2.67
CA LEU A 79 -3.99 7.44 -1.61
C LEU A 79 -3.47 8.86 -1.39
N GLU A 80 -2.15 9.05 -1.41
CA GLU A 80 -1.51 10.37 -1.35
C GLU A 80 -1.92 11.26 -2.51
N LEU A 81 -1.88 10.73 -3.75
CA LEU A 81 -2.33 11.46 -4.95
C LEU A 81 -3.83 11.81 -4.91
N LYS A 82 -4.63 11.10 -4.11
CA LYS A 82 -6.05 11.39 -3.87
C LYS A 82 -6.27 12.32 -2.66
N GLY A 83 -5.21 12.72 -1.96
CA GLY A 83 -5.27 13.66 -0.84
C GLY A 83 -5.43 13.02 0.54
N ALA A 84 -5.25 11.71 0.68
CA ALA A 84 -5.23 11.07 2.00
C ALA A 84 -3.95 11.43 2.77
N ASP A 85 -4.07 11.62 4.09
CA ASP A 85 -2.91 11.77 4.97
C ASP A 85 -2.25 10.39 5.21
N VAL A 86 -1.21 10.12 4.43
CA VAL A 86 -0.46 8.85 4.48
C VAL A 86 0.90 8.98 5.14
N GLN A 87 1.24 10.14 5.70
CA GLN A 87 2.56 10.40 6.27
C GLN A 87 2.95 9.40 7.37
N PRO A 88 2.06 9.01 8.31
CA PRO A 88 2.37 8.00 9.32
C PRO A 88 2.68 6.62 8.74
N TYR A 89 2.06 6.27 7.61
CA TYR A 89 2.24 4.99 6.93
C TYR A 89 3.60 4.92 6.24
N TRP A 90 4.04 6.03 5.63
CA TRP A 90 5.37 6.14 5.06
C TRP A 90 6.47 6.00 6.12
N GLN A 91 6.29 6.61 7.29
CA GLN A 91 7.25 6.49 8.40
C GLN A 91 7.42 5.02 8.87
N GLN A 92 6.35 4.23 8.85
CA GLN A 92 6.40 2.82 9.21
C GLN A 92 7.03 1.94 8.12
N LEU A 93 6.72 2.21 6.85
CA LEU A 93 7.15 1.37 5.72
C LEU A 93 8.59 1.66 5.30
N ALA A 94 9.02 2.92 5.32
CA ALA A 94 10.31 3.37 4.81
C ALA A 94 11.54 2.62 5.38
N PRO A 95 11.66 2.40 6.70
CA PRO A 95 12.82 1.69 7.27
C PRO A 95 12.93 0.25 6.77
N ILE A 96 11.78 -0.40 6.56
CA ILE A 96 11.69 -1.81 6.16
C ILE A 96 12.07 -1.96 4.68
N CYS A 97 11.62 -1.05 3.82
CA CYS A 97 12.00 -1.04 2.41
C CYS A 97 13.47 -0.67 2.19
N CYS A 98 14.03 0.24 2.99
CA CYS A 98 15.45 0.59 2.92
C CYS A 98 16.35 -0.64 3.11
N LEU A 99 16.03 -1.51 4.07
CA LEU A 99 16.74 -2.78 4.31
C LEU A 99 16.67 -3.75 3.12
N VAL A 100 15.54 -3.79 2.41
CA VAL A 100 15.36 -4.70 1.25
C VAL A 100 15.96 -4.12 -0.03
N CYS A 101 15.84 -2.80 -0.26
CA CYS A 101 16.48 -2.10 -1.39
C CYS A 101 18.02 -2.18 -1.35
N MET A 102 18.63 -2.32 -0.16
CA MET A 102 20.05 -2.61 -0.03
C MET A 102 20.42 -4.04 -0.47
N ASN A 103 19.47 -4.98 -0.43
CA ASN A 103 19.71 -6.41 -0.65
C ASN A 103 19.14 -6.99 -1.95
N THR A 104 18.33 -6.25 -2.72
CA THR A 104 17.70 -6.77 -3.95
C THR A 104 17.77 -5.79 -5.13
N HIS A 105 18.18 -6.32 -6.29
CA HIS A 105 18.38 -5.60 -7.53
C HIS A 105 17.05 -5.53 -8.33
N TYR A 106 16.15 -4.62 -7.97
CA TYR A 106 14.89 -4.39 -8.70
C TYR A 106 14.80 -2.96 -9.29
N PRO A 107 14.17 -2.80 -10.48
CA PRO A 107 14.25 -1.58 -11.28
C PRO A 107 13.43 -0.37 -10.78
N PHE A 108 12.66 -0.49 -9.69
CA PHE A 108 11.83 0.60 -9.13
C PHE A 108 12.57 1.50 -8.11
N ARG A 109 13.91 1.50 -8.16
CA ARG A 109 14.82 2.14 -7.19
C ARG A 109 14.65 3.66 -7.05
N THR A 110 14.11 4.34 -8.07
CA THR A 110 14.09 5.81 -8.19
C THR A 110 12.88 6.49 -7.56
N CYS A 111 11.70 5.85 -7.56
CA CYS A 111 10.49 6.47 -6.99
C CYS A 111 10.47 6.38 -5.46
N ILE A 112 10.90 5.25 -4.88
CA ILE A 112 10.90 5.05 -3.42
C ILE A 112 11.93 5.97 -2.75
N THR A 113 13.11 6.15 -3.35
CA THR A 113 14.20 6.97 -2.78
C THR A 113 13.87 8.46 -2.77
N SER A 114 13.09 8.97 -3.74
CA SER A 114 12.75 10.40 -3.80
C SER A 114 11.76 10.78 -2.71
N THR A 115 10.72 9.96 -2.48
CA THR A 115 9.75 10.17 -1.40
C THR A 115 10.35 9.86 -0.02
N LEU A 116 11.19 8.81 0.11
CA LEU A 116 11.94 8.56 1.36
C LEU A 116 12.92 9.67 1.70
N SER A 117 13.60 10.25 0.70
CA SER A 117 14.55 11.33 0.96
C SER A 117 13.83 12.56 1.51
N LEU A 118 12.65 12.90 1.00
CA LEU A 118 11.84 14.01 1.54
C LEU A 118 11.36 13.73 2.97
N VAL A 119 10.90 12.51 3.27
CA VAL A 119 10.45 12.14 4.63
C VAL A 119 11.62 12.09 5.62
N LEU A 120 12.75 11.47 5.25
CA LEU A 120 13.94 11.37 6.09
C LEU A 120 14.65 12.72 6.26
N LEU A 121 14.69 13.58 5.24
CA LEU A 121 15.23 14.94 5.36
C LEU A 121 14.37 15.81 6.30
N ASN A 122 13.04 15.62 6.30
CA ASN A 122 12.16 16.35 7.21
C ASN A 122 12.35 15.94 8.68
N ASP A 123 12.60 14.64 8.93
CA ASP A 123 12.89 14.09 10.26
C ASP A 123 14.28 14.53 10.80
N ILE A 124 15.29 14.63 9.93
CA ILE A 124 16.63 15.15 10.29
C ILE A 124 16.59 16.65 10.61
N SER A 125 15.70 17.41 9.97
CA SER A 125 15.50 18.85 10.25
C SER A 125 14.85 19.08 11.62
N GLN A 126 13.90 18.22 12.02
CA GLN A 126 13.16 18.32 13.29
C GLN A 126 13.98 17.86 14.51
N LYS A 127 15.05 17.08 14.33
CA LYS A 127 15.94 16.59 15.41
C LYS A 127 17.16 17.49 15.69
N ARG A 128 17.20 18.69 15.11
CA ARG A 128 18.18 19.75 15.42
C ARG A 128 17.50 20.96 16.08
N CYS A 129 16.93 20.76 17.26
CA CYS A 129 16.71 21.79 18.27
C CYS A 129 16.91 21.14 19.65
#